data_AF-A0A401RK37-F1
#
_entry.id   AF-A0A401RK37-F1
#
_cell.length_a   1.000
_cell.length_b   1.000
_cell.length_c   1.000
_cell.angle_alpha   90.00
_cell.angle_beta   90.00
_cell.angle_gamma   90.00
#
_symmetry.space_group_name_H-M   'P 1'
#
loop_
_entity.id
_entity.type
_entity.pdbx_description
1 polymer ?
#
loop_
_entity_poly.entity_id
_entity_poly.type
_entity_poly.pdbx_seq_one_letter_code
_entity_poly.pdbx_strand_id
1 'polypeptide(L)'
;MACHRCLMYLGDLARYQNELAGVDTEQLAERFYYQSLSVAPQVGMPFNQLGTLAGSKHYNVEATYYYLRCIHSEVPFEGAYGNLKRLFDKAAKAYHQIRRTDGKKLSVNRQRSRDIKRLLVSFMYLQSLLQPRNR
;
A
#
# COMPACT_ATOMS: atom_id res chain seq x y z
N MET A 1 -2.63 -4.63 -25.41
CA MET A 1 -2.73 -3.35 -24.65
C MET A 1 -4.15 -2.79 -24.51
N ALA A 2 -5.05 -2.90 -25.50
CA ALA A 2 -6.43 -2.38 -25.36
C ALA A 2 -7.18 -3.01 -24.17
N CYS A 3 -7.17 -4.34 -24.05
CA CYS A 3 -7.83 -5.05 -22.94
C CYS A 3 -7.30 -4.62 -21.56
N HIS A 4 -5.98 -4.49 -21.42
CA HIS A 4 -5.36 -4.00 -20.18
C HIS A 4 -5.90 -2.61 -19.79
N ARG A 5 -5.96 -1.67 -20.75
CA ARG A 5 -6.50 -0.32 -20.49
C ARG A 5 -7.98 -0.35 -20.13
N CYS A 6 -8.80 -1.13 -20.82
CA CYS A 6 -10.21 -1.28 -20.47
C CYS A 6 -10.38 -1.80 -19.05
N LEU A 7 -9.61 -2.82 -18.65
CA LEU A 7 -9.64 -3.35 -17.29
C LEU A 7 -9.18 -2.31 -16.25
N MET A 8 -8.14 -1.52 -16.56
CA MET A 8 -7.73 -0.41 -15.69
C MET A 8 -8.86 0.61 -15.49
N TYR A 9 -9.52 1.03 -16.57
CA TYR A 9 -10.63 1.98 -16.49
C TYR A 9 -11.85 1.42 -15.77
N LEU A 10 -12.16 0.13 -15.96
CA LEU A 10 -13.22 -0.53 -15.19
C LEU A 10 -12.88 -0.59 -13.69
N GLY A 11 -11.62 -0.84 -13.35
CA GLY A 11 -11.12 -0.78 -11.96
C GLY A 11 -11.23 0.62 -11.37
N ASP A 12 -10.88 1.66 -12.13
CA ASP A 12 -11.00 3.05 -11.70
C ASP A 12 -12.46 3.46 -11.50
N LEU A 13 -13.35 3.10 -12.43
CA LEU A 13 -14.79 3.36 -12.31
C LEU A 13 -15.38 2.70 -11.06
N ALA A 14 -15.08 1.42 -10.83
CA ALA A 14 -15.53 0.71 -9.63
C ALA A 14 -14.97 1.38 -8.35
N ARG A 15 -13.69 1.77 -8.34
CA ARG A 15 -13.11 2.50 -7.20
C ARG A 15 -13.82 3.84 -6.94
N TYR A 16 -14.11 4.61 -7.99
CA TYR A 16 -14.82 5.89 -7.85
C TYR A 16 -16.27 5.71 -7.40
N GLN A 17 -16.96 4.65 -7.84
CA GLN A 17 -18.29 4.31 -7.33
C GLN A 17 -18.25 4.01 -5.82
N ASN A 18 -17.22 3.31 -5.35
CA ASN A 18 -17.01 3.08 -3.93
C ASN A 18 -16.71 4.36 -3.14
N GLU A 19 -15.74 5.15 -3.59
CA GLU A 19 -15.26 6.34 -2.87
C GLU A 19 -16.23 7.53 -2.90
N LEU A 20 -16.94 7.74 -4.03
CA LEU A 20 -17.73 8.95 -4.27
C LEU A 20 -19.24 8.70 -4.20
N ALA A 21 -19.69 7.48 -4.52
CA ALA A 21 -21.11 7.13 -4.53
C ALA A 21 -21.49 6.15 -3.42
N GLY A 22 -20.53 5.68 -2.61
CA GLY A 22 -20.79 4.76 -1.49
C GLY A 22 -21.29 3.37 -1.92
N VAL A 23 -21.05 2.98 -3.17
CA VAL A 23 -21.45 1.66 -3.69
C VAL A 23 -20.36 0.65 -3.35
N ASP A 24 -20.68 -0.41 -2.60
CA ASP A 24 -19.71 -1.44 -2.20
C ASP A 24 -19.14 -2.20 -3.41
N THR A 25 -18.03 -1.67 -3.95
CA THR A 25 -17.40 -2.12 -5.20
C THR A 25 -15.88 -2.22 -5.07
N GLU A 26 -15.34 -2.14 -3.85
CA GLU A 26 -13.90 -2.26 -3.57
C GLU A 26 -13.31 -3.56 -4.13
N GLN A 27 -13.95 -4.71 -3.86
CA GLN A 27 -13.50 -6.02 -4.35
C GLN A 27 -13.59 -6.14 -5.88
N LEU A 28 -14.56 -5.45 -6.49
CA LEU A 28 -14.70 -5.42 -7.94
C LEU A 28 -13.57 -4.62 -8.59
N ALA A 29 -13.23 -3.46 -8.01
CA ALA A 29 -12.09 -2.66 -8.45
C ALA A 29 -10.78 -3.47 -8.35
N GLU A 30 -10.56 -4.12 -7.21
CA GLU A 30 -9.40 -4.99 -6.98
C GLU A 30 -9.32 -6.10 -8.04
N ARG A 31 -10.43 -6.79 -8.32
CA ARG A 31 -10.50 -7.84 -9.35
C ARG A 31 -10.10 -7.31 -10.73
N PHE A 32 -10.57 -6.13 -11.13
CA PHE A 32 -10.21 -5.56 -12.43
C PHE A 32 -8.73 -5.21 -12.53
N TYR A 33 -8.11 -4.68 -11.47
CA TYR A 33 -6.67 -4.43 -11.46
C TYR A 33 -5.84 -5.72 -11.50
N TYR A 34 -6.26 -6.79 -10.82
CA TYR A 34 -5.60 -8.09 -10.98
C TYR A 34 -5.76 -8.67 -12.38
N GLN A 35 -6.93 -8.55 -12.99
CA GLN A 35 -7.13 -8.98 -14.37
C GLN A 35 -6.25 -8.18 -15.33
N SER A 36 -6.06 -6.88 -15.10
CA SER A 36 -5.16 -6.07 -15.94
C SER A 36 -3.70 -6.50 -15.81
N LEU A 37 -3.27 -6.95 -14.62
CA LEU A 37 -1.96 -7.57 -14.38
C LEU A 37 -1.81 -8.91 -15.12
N SER A 38 -2.85 -9.76 -15.13
CA SER A 38 -2.82 -11.02 -15.89
C SER A 38 -2.64 -10.80 -17.40
N VAL A 39 -3.05 -9.64 -17.92
CA VAL A 39 -2.90 -9.28 -19.34
C VAL A 39 -1.54 -8.65 -19.64
N ALA A 40 -0.98 -7.86 -18.72
CA ALA A 40 0.31 -7.18 -18.90
C ALA A 40 1.06 -7.08 -17.56
N PRO A 41 1.72 -8.16 -17.11
CA PRO A 41 2.36 -8.23 -15.79
C PRO A 41 3.56 -7.30 -15.63
N GLN A 42 4.14 -6.85 -16.75
CA GLN A 42 5.29 -5.94 -16.80
C GLN A 42 4.94 -4.47 -16.53
N VAL A 43 3.64 -4.13 -16.53
CA VAL A 43 3.16 -2.75 -16.31
C VAL A 43 2.93 -2.52 -14.83
N GLY A 44 3.57 -1.50 -14.26
CA GLY A 44 3.51 -1.19 -12.83
C GLY A 44 2.23 -0.51 -12.36
N MET A 45 1.54 0.20 -13.26
CA MET A 45 0.37 1.03 -12.92
C MET A 45 -0.75 0.30 -12.14
N PRO A 46 -1.15 -0.95 -12.46
CA PRO A 46 -2.15 -1.67 -11.66
C PRO A 46 -1.71 -1.87 -10.20
N PHE A 47 -0.41 -2.12 -9.94
CA PHE A 47 0.09 -2.20 -8.57
C PHE A 47 -0.07 -0.87 -7.84
N ASN A 48 0.16 0.27 -8.50
CA ASN A 48 -0.12 1.57 -7.86
C ASN A 48 -1.59 1.71 -7.43
N GLN A 49 -2.52 1.23 -8.26
CA GLN A 49 -3.95 1.25 -7.93
C GLN A 49 -4.30 0.30 -6.77
N LEU A 50 -3.75 -0.92 -6.78
CA LEU A 50 -3.88 -1.87 -5.68
C LEU A 50 -3.30 -1.32 -4.37
N GLY A 51 -2.17 -0.62 -4.44
CA GLY A 51 -1.58 0.07 -3.28
C GLY A 51 -2.49 1.17 -2.72
N THR A 52 -3.24 1.85 -3.60
CA THR A 52 -4.23 2.85 -3.18
C THR A 52 -5.42 2.18 -2.49
N LEU A 53 -5.96 1.09 -3.04
CA LEU A 53 -7.06 0.31 -2.44
C LEU A 53 -6.66 -0.33 -1.10
N ALA A 54 -5.44 -0.85 -0.99
CA ALA A 54 -4.92 -1.41 0.26
C ALA A 54 -4.90 -0.37 1.40
N GLY A 55 -4.71 0.91 1.05
CA GLY A 55 -4.81 2.04 1.98
C GLY A 55 -3.92 1.87 3.21
N SER A 56 -4.53 1.80 4.39
CA SER A 56 -3.82 1.63 5.67
C SER A 56 -3.91 0.24 6.29
N LYS A 57 -4.43 -0.75 5.53
CA LYS A 57 -4.48 -2.15 5.96
C LYS A 57 -3.11 -2.61 6.43
N HIS A 58 -3.10 -3.35 7.53
CA HIS A 58 -1.88 -3.87 8.16
C HIS A 58 -0.78 -2.81 8.40
N TYR A 59 -1.17 -1.63 8.87
CA TYR A 59 -0.26 -0.49 9.09
C TYR A 59 0.50 -0.05 7.82
N ASN A 60 -0.21 -0.06 6.68
CA ASN A 60 0.25 0.30 5.34
C ASN A 60 1.32 -0.65 4.74
N VAL A 61 1.59 -1.82 5.35
CA VAL A 61 2.56 -2.80 4.82
C VAL A 61 2.14 -3.31 3.45
N GLU A 62 0.86 -3.60 3.28
CA GLU A 62 0.33 -4.09 2.01
C GLU A 62 0.40 -3.04 0.90
N ALA A 63 0.01 -1.80 1.18
CA ALA A 63 0.16 -0.69 0.25
C ALA A 63 1.63 -0.46 -0.17
N THR A 64 2.55 -0.60 0.80
CA THR A 64 4.00 -0.48 0.55
C THR A 64 4.49 -1.57 -0.40
N TYR A 65 4.06 -2.81 -0.20
CA TYR A 65 4.38 -3.92 -1.09
C TYR A 65 3.96 -3.60 -2.53
N TYR A 66 2.73 -3.13 -2.74
CA TYR A 66 2.26 -2.79 -4.08
C TYR A 66 3.01 -1.61 -4.70
N TYR A 67 3.31 -0.55 -3.95
CA TYR A 67 4.11 0.56 -4.49
C TYR A 67 5.53 0.12 -4.86
N LEU A 68 6.16 -0.75 -4.07
CA LEU A 68 7.45 -1.35 -4.43
C LEU A 68 7.34 -2.21 -5.69
N ARG A 69 6.30 -3.04 -5.83
CA ARG A 69 6.05 -3.83 -7.05
C ARG A 69 5.87 -2.94 -8.29
N CYS A 70 5.14 -1.83 -8.15
CA CYS A 70 4.99 -0.83 -9.22
C CYS A 70 6.35 -0.26 -9.66
N ILE A 71 7.16 0.19 -8.70
CA ILE A 71 8.46 0.81 -8.93
C ILE A 71 9.44 -0.15 -9.63
N HIS A 72 9.41 -1.43 -9.28
CA HIS A 72 10.32 -2.45 -9.82
C HIS A 72 9.73 -3.23 -11.00
N SER A 73 8.61 -2.79 -11.57
CA SER A 73 8.09 -3.35 -12.82
C SER A 73 8.91 -2.86 -14.03
N GLU A 74 8.92 -3.61 -15.13
CA GLU A 74 9.65 -3.21 -16.35
C GLU A 74 9.18 -1.85 -16.90
N VAL A 75 7.87 -1.58 -16.76
CA VAL A 75 7.27 -0.28 -17.07
C VAL A 75 6.75 0.33 -15.76
N PRO A 76 7.58 1.06 -15.00
CA PRO A 76 7.18 1.63 -13.73
C PRO A 76 6.20 2.80 -13.91
N PHE A 77 5.53 3.18 -12.81
CA PHE A 77 4.76 4.42 -12.74
C PHE A 77 5.38 5.36 -11.71
N GLU A 78 5.90 6.49 -12.18
CA GLU A 78 6.64 7.47 -11.37
C GLU A 78 5.88 7.96 -10.13
N GLY A 79 4.54 8.04 -10.19
CA GLY A 79 3.73 8.45 -9.05
C GLY A 79 3.85 7.53 -7.82
N ALA A 80 4.28 6.26 -8.00
CA ALA A 80 4.45 5.31 -6.91
C ALA A 80 5.59 5.69 -5.95
N TYR A 81 6.64 6.38 -6.42
CA TYR A 81 7.72 6.85 -5.54
C TYR A 81 7.22 7.86 -4.50
N GLY A 82 6.38 8.81 -4.92
CA GLY A 82 5.76 9.77 -4.02
C GLY A 82 4.82 9.09 -3.02
N ASN A 83 4.07 8.09 -3.45
CA ASN A 83 3.22 7.28 -2.58
C ASN A 83 4.03 6.52 -1.52
N LEU A 84 5.09 5.84 -1.95
CA LEU A 84 5.98 5.08 -1.07
C LEU A 84 6.67 6.00 -0.05
N LYS A 85 7.19 7.15 -0.49
CA LYS A 85 7.81 8.14 0.40
C LYS A 85 6.85 8.59 1.51
N ARG A 86 5.59 8.89 1.17
CA ARG A 86 4.58 9.28 2.16
C ARG A 86 4.33 8.18 3.19
N LEU A 87 4.33 6.90 2.79
CA LEU A 87 4.17 5.78 3.72
C LEU A 87 5.38 5.63 4.65
N PHE A 88 6.59 5.80 4.14
CA PHE A 88 7.81 5.78 4.94
C PHE A 88 7.87 6.94 5.94
N ASP A 89 7.52 8.17 5.53
CA ASP A 89 7.45 9.32 6.43
C ASP A 89 6.43 9.07 7.57
N LYS A 90 5.30 8.42 7.26
CA LYS A 90 4.28 8.01 8.26
C LYS A 90 4.82 6.91 9.19
N ALA A 91 5.55 5.94 8.67
CA ALA A 91 6.14 4.86 9.46
C ALA A 91 7.20 5.38 10.44
N ALA A 92 8.07 6.30 10.01
CA ALA A 92 9.06 6.94 10.87
C ALA A 92 8.41 7.66 12.06
N LYS A 93 7.38 8.46 11.82
CA LYS A 93 6.61 9.14 12.87
C LYS A 93 5.98 8.13 13.85
N ALA A 94 5.35 7.08 13.33
CA ALA A 94 4.70 6.05 14.14
C ALA A 94 5.72 5.26 14.99
N TYR A 95 6.89 4.96 14.44
CA TYR A 95 7.96 4.23 15.15
C TYR A 95 8.43 5.00 16.39
N HIS A 96 8.73 6.29 16.22
CA HIS A 96 9.15 7.14 17.34
C HIS A 96 8.05 7.29 18.40
N GLN A 97 6.78 7.33 18.01
CA GLN A 97 5.66 7.38 18.95
C GLN A 97 5.55 6.09 19.77
N ILE A 98 5.66 4.91 19.14
CA ILE A 98 5.58 3.62 19.82
C ILE A 98 6.69 3.49 20.87
N ARG A 99 7.92 3.87 20.51
CA ARG A 99 9.07 3.82 21.44
C ARG A 99 8.88 4.66 22.71
N ARG A 100 8.12 5.76 22.64
CA ARG A 100 7.82 6.61 23.82
C ARG A 100 6.78 6.00 24.76
N THR A 101 6.01 5.02 24.28
CA THR A 101 4.91 4.39 25.03
C THR A 101 5.25 3.02 25.62
N ASP A 102 6.50 2.57 25.44
CA ASP A 102 7.01 1.33 26.02
C ASP A 102 6.98 1.42 27.55
N GLY A 103 6.26 0.50 28.22
CA GLY A 103 6.21 0.41 29.68
C GLY A 103 4.80 0.33 30.30
N LYS A 104 3.74 0.62 29.55
CA LYS A 104 2.36 0.45 30.07
C LYS A 104 1.98 -1.03 30.11
N LYS A 105 1.57 -1.54 31.28
CA LYS A 105 0.91 -2.85 31.42
C LYS A 105 -0.46 -2.79 30.72
N LEU A 106 -0.70 -3.74 29.83
CA LEU A 106 -1.94 -3.86 29.05
C LEU A 106 -2.54 -5.26 29.27
N SER A 107 -3.83 -5.42 28.98
CA SER A 107 -4.43 -6.75 28.89
C SER A 107 -3.80 -7.55 27.75
N VAL A 108 -3.88 -8.89 27.81
CA VAL A 108 -3.26 -9.80 26.83
C VAL A 108 -3.64 -9.46 25.37
N ASN A 109 -4.93 -9.19 25.09
CA ASN A 109 -5.37 -8.82 23.74
C ASN A 109 -4.80 -7.47 23.27
N ARG A 110 -4.78 -6.47 24.15
CA ARG A 110 -4.19 -5.15 23.82
C ARG A 110 -2.68 -5.25 23.65
N GLN A 111 -2.03 -6.14 24.41
CA GLN A 111 -0.61 -6.43 24.29
C GLN A 111 -0.29 -7.03 22.92
N ARG A 112 -1.02 -8.06 22.49
CA ARG A 112 -0.86 -8.68 21.17
C ARG A 112 -1.01 -7.65 20.04
N SER A 113 -2.04 -6.81 20.07
CA SER A 113 -2.23 -5.76 19.05
C SER A 113 -1.11 -4.73 19.05
N ARG A 114 -0.58 -4.37 20.23
CA ARG A 114 0.59 -3.49 20.37
C ARG A 114 1.84 -4.12 19.75
N ASP A 115 2.06 -5.41 19.99
CA ASP A 115 3.26 -6.12 19.52
C ASP A 115 3.22 -6.29 18.00
N ILE A 116 2.06 -6.63 17.42
CA ILE A 116 1.84 -6.65 15.97
C ILE A 116 2.09 -5.26 15.37
N LYS A 117 1.52 -4.21 15.97
CA LYS A 117 1.74 -2.82 15.52
C LYS A 117 3.23 -2.46 15.55
N ARG A 118 3.92 -2.77 16.65
CA ARG A 118 5.34 -2.52 16.82
C ARG A 118 6.15 -3.22 15.75
N LEU A 119 5.87 -4.50 15.49
CA LEU A 119 6.55 -5.29 14.46
C LEU A 119 6.39 -4.64 13.08
N LEU A 120 5.15 -4.42 12.64
CA LEU A 120 4.86 -3.93 11.28
C LEU A 120 5.37 -2.50 11.07
N VAL A 121 5.23 -1.61 12.06
CA VAL A 121 5.77 -0.24 11.97
C VAL A 121 7.30 -0.24 11.99
N SER A 122 7.94 -1.11 12.80
CA SER A 122 9.40 -1.20 12.82
C SER A 122 9.95 -1.76 11.51
N PHE A 123 9.30 -2.78 10.94
CA PHE A 123 9.64 -3.32 9.62
C PHE A 123 9.59 -2.22 8.54
N MET A 124 8.50 -1.47 8.51
CA MET A 124 8.31 -0.34 7.58
C MET A 124 9.36 0.76 7.75
N TYR A 125 9.68 1.11 8.99
CA TYR A 125 10.70 2.11 9.29
C TYR A 125 12.10 1.62 8.89
N LEU A 126 12.47 0.38 9.18
CA LEU A 126 13.74 -0.20 8.74
C LEU A 126 13.85 -0.17 7.21
N GLN A 127 12.79 -0.56 6.50
CA GLN A 127 12.77 -0.51 5.04
C GLN A 127 13.00 0.90 4.49
N SER A 128 12.48 1.94 5.17
CA SER A 128 12.72 3.34 4.79
C SER A 128 14.18 3.79 4.94
N LEU A 129 14.91 3.21 5.90
CA LEU A 129 16.31 3.51 6.14
C LEU A 129 17.23 2.79 5.13
N LEU A 130 16.79 1.65 4.61
CA LEU A 130 17.52 0.81 3.68
C LEU A 130 17.32 1.21 2.21
N GLN A 131 16.40 2.12 1.91
CA GLN A 131 16.31 2.67 0.56
C GLN A 131 17.63 3.38 0.22
N PRO A 132 18.26 3.09 -0.93
CA PRO A 132 19.44 3.83 -1.34
C PRO A 132 19.08 5.31 -1.31
N ARG A 133 19.84 6.10 -0.53
CA ARG A 133 19.67 7.55 -0.54
C ARG A 133 19.90 7.98 -1.97
N ASN A 134 18.85 8.50 -2.62
CA ASN A 134 18.96 9.19 -3.90
C ASN A 134 20.07 10.25 -3.74
N ARG A 135 21.26 9.94 -4.26
CA ARG A 135 22.34 10.89 -4.49
C ARG A 135 22.02 11.64 -5.77
#